data_AF-A0A662WU22-F1
#
_entry.id   AF-A0A662WU22-F1
#
_cell.length_a   1.000
_cell.length_b   1.000
_cell.length_c   1.000
_cell.angle_alpha   90.00
_cell.angle_beta   90.00
_cell.angle_gamma   90.00
#
_symmetry.space_group_name_H-M   'P 1'
#
loop_
_entity.id
_entity.type
_entity.pdbx_description
1 polymer ?
#
loop_
_entity_poly.entity_id
_entity_poly.type
_entity_poly.pdbx_seq_one_letter_code
_entity_poly.pdbx_strand_id
1 'polypeptide(L)'
;LDIKVKEPDFEAMCRGRTVFLPPRFMTVNQAIEQLIEIEEKRQEGAYSKDTLCVGMARLGQKDQKIIAGTMEELRTADFGGPLHCLAIAGEVHPLEEEVGPLGSSSVWAHALSLGFGR
;
A
#
# COMPACT_ATOMS: atom_id res chain seq x y z
N LEU A 1 5.15 1.51 -4.12
CA LEU A 1 5.11 0.04 -4.27
C LEU A 1 5.68 -0.33 -5.62
N ASP A 2 6.22 -1.54 -5.79
CA ASP A 2 6.89 -1.97 -7.03
C ASP A 2 6.00 -1.84 -8.27
N ILE A 3 6.57 -1.33 -9.36
CA ILE A 3 5.91 -1.16 -10.65
C ILE A 3 6.81 -1.71 -11.73
N LYS A 4 6.29 -2.68 -12.48
CA LYS A 4 7.01 -3.36 -13.55
C LYS A 4 6.31 -3.07 -14.87
N VAL A 5 6.97 -2.33 -15.75
CA VAL A 5 6.42 -1.92 -17.06
C VAL A 5 7.48 -2.12 -18.12
N LYS A 6 7.10 -2.69 -19.27
CA LYS A 6 8.02 -3.00 -20.38
C LYS A 6 9.22 -3.84 -19.93
N GLU A 7 9.02 -4.73 -18.96
CA GLU A 7 10.04 -5.73 -18.64
C GLU A 7 10.11 -6.75 -19.78
N PRO A 8 11.31 -7.04 -20.31
CA PRO A 8 11.44 -8.03 -21.37
C PRO A 8 11.20 -9.44 -20.81
N ASP A 9 10.52 -10.26 -21.59
CA ASP A 9 10.40 -11.69 -21.33
C ASP A 9 11.76 -12.36 -21.60
N PHE A 10 12.41 -12.83 -20.53
CA PHE A 10 13.73 -13.45 -20.61
C PHE A 10 13.72 -14.70 -21.50
N GLU A 11 12.67 -15.52 -21.49
CA GLU A 11 12.60 -16.72 -22.33
C GLU A 11 12.49 -16.36 -23.81
N ALA A 12 11.70 -15.34 -24.14
CA ALA A 12 11.61 -14.82 -25.50
C ALA A 12 12.93 -14.20 -25.96
N MET A 13 13.59 -13.45 -25.07
CA MET A 13 14.88 -12.80 -25.33
C MET A 13 15.98 -13.83 -25.61
N CYS A 14 16.05 -14.91 -24.83
CA CYS A 14 16.99 -16.03 -25.08
C CYS A 14 16.76 -16.70 -26.44
N ARG A 15 15.56 -16.56 -27.02
CA ARG A 15 15.20 -17.04 -28.37
C ARG A 15 15.32 -15.95 -29.44
N GLY A 16 15.98 -14.82 -29.14
CA GLY A 16 16.20 -13.71 -30.08
C GLY A 16 14.94 -12.88 -30.39
N ARG A 17 13.88 -12.99 -29.59
CA ARG A 17 12.63 -12.24 -29.76
C ARG A 17 12.45 -11.23 -28.63
N THR A 18 12.19 -9.97 -28.98
CA THR A 18 11.85 -8.95 -27.99
C THR A 18 10.35 -8.97 -27.73
N VAL A 19 9.94 -9.63 -26.65
CA VAL A 19 8.56 -9.63 -26.14
C VAL A 19 8.56 -8.95 -24.78
N PHE A 20 7.57 -8.11 -24.51
CA PHE A 20 7.42 -7.42 -23.22
C PHE A 20 6.29 -8.03 -22.42
N LEU A 21 6.52 -8.22 -21.13
CA LEU A 21 5.51 -8.69 -20.19
C LEU A 21 4.46 -7.59 -19.94
N PRO A 22 3.21 -7.97 -19.62
CA PRO A 22 2.18 -7.02 -19.25
C PRO A 22 2.59 -6.25 -17.98
N PRO A 23 2.14 -4.99 -17.83
CA PRO A 23 2.41 -4.20 -16.64
C PRO A 23 1.94 -4.89 -15.36
N ARG A 24 2.78 -4.86 -14.32
CA ARG A 24 2.45 -5.39 -13.00
C ARG A 24 2.65 -4.32 -11.94
N PHE A 25 1.65 -4.12 -11.09
CA PHE A 25 1.67 -3.13 -10.02
C PHE A 25 1.49 -3.85 -8.70
N MET A 26 2.39 -3.61 -7.76
CA MET A 26 2.31 -4.21 -6.43
C MET A 26 1.16 -3.59 -5.62
N THR A 27 0.38 -4.47 -4.98
CA THR A 27 -0.74 -4.09 -4.11
C THR A 27 -0.27 -3.83 -2.67
N VAL A 28 -1.11 -3.16 -1.87
CA VAL A 28 -0.88 -2.98 -0.42
C VAL A 28 -0.79 -4.34 0.27
N ASN A 29 -1.70 -5.25 -0.09
CA ASN A 29 -1.76 -6.60 0.47
C ASN A 29 -0.44 -7.36 0.27
N GLN A 30 0.10 -7.34 -0.95
CA GLN A 30 1.40 -7.95 -1.27
C GLN A 30 2.56 -7.29 -0.53
N ALA A 31 2.54 -5.96 -0.40
CA ALA A 31 3.57 -5.23 0.33
C ALA A 31 3.58 -5.61 1.81
N ILE A 32 2.40 -5.70 2.43
CA ILE A 32 2.25 -6.12 3.83
C ILE A 32 2.70 -7.57 4.02
N GLU A 33 2.32 -8.48 3.12
CA GLU A 33 2.73 -9.88 3.19
C GLU A 33 4.26 -10.02 3.15
N GLN A 34 4.93 -9.28 2.27
CA GLN A 34 6.41 -9.25 2.21
C GLN A 34 7.03 -8.68 3.48
N LEU A 35 6.46 -7.60 4.03
CA LEU A 35 6.95 -7.00 5.27
C LEU A 35 6.83 -7.99 6.43
N ILE A 36 5.66 -8.61 6.62
CA ILE A 36 5.43 -9.64 7.64
C ILE A 36 6.44 -10.78 7.49
N GLU A 37 6.66 -11.28 6.28
CA GLU A 37 7.62 -12.36 6.02
C GLU A 37 9.06 -11.94 6.37
N ILE A 38 9.44 -10.70 6.08
CA ILE A 38 10.78 -10.17 6.41
C ILE A 38 10.96 -10.05 7.92
N GLU A 39 9.97 -9.53 8.64
CA GLU A 39 10.04 -9.43 10.09
C GLU A 39 10.06 -10.80 10.77
N GLU A 40 9.27 -11.77 10.29
CA GLU A 40 9.30 -13.14 10.79
C GLU A 40 10.69 -13.79 10.62
N LYS A 41 11.45 -13.40 9.59
CA LYS A 41 12.82 -13.88 9.34
C LYS A 41 13.89 -13.12 10.13
N ARG A 42 13.76 -11.80 10.24
CA ARG A 42 14.80 -10.92 10.83
C ARG A 42 14.64 -10.76 12.34
N GLN A 43 13.40 -10.78 12.84
CA GLN A 43 13.06 -10.63 14.26
C GLN A 43 13.72 -9.41 14.91
N GLU A 44 13.72 -8.28 14.20
CA GLU A 44 14.35 -7.03 14.64
C GLU A 44 13.37 -6.14 15.43
N GLY A 45 12.08 -6.49 15.45
CA GLY A 45 11.05 -5.77 16.19
C GLY A 45 10.72 -4.42 15.58
N ALA A 46 10.93 -4.25 14.26
CA ALA A 46 10.69 -2.97 13.59
C ALA A 46 9.20 -2.67 13.43
N TYR A 47 8.39 -3.71 13.28
CA TYR A 47 6.93 -3.66 13.18
C TYR A 47 6.35 -5.04 13.52
N SER A 48 5.03 -5.15 13.63
CA SER A 48 4.31 -6.40 13.88
C SER A 48 2.98 -6.41 13.11
N LYS A 49 2.26 -7.53 13.17
CA LYS A 49 0.92 -7.66 12.56
C LYS A 49 -0.08 -6.64 13.08
N ASP A 50 0.14 -6.13 14.29
CA ASP A 50 -0.70 -5.14 14.97
C ASP A 50 -0.24 -3.69 14.71
N THR A 51 0.89 -3.48 14.00
CA THR A 51 1.37 -2.13 13.68
C THR A 51 0.36 -1.39 12.83
N LEU A 52 -0.01 -0.19 13.27
CA LEU A 52 -0.93 0.68 12.57
C LEU A 52 -0.34 1.14 11.23
N CYS A 53 -1.15 1.07 10.19
CA CYS A 53 -0.79 1.41 8.83
C CYS A 53 -1.93 2.15 8.14
N VAL A 54 -1.61 2.81 7.02
CA VAL A 54 -2.58 3.41 6.10
C VAL A 54 -2.30 2.90 4.70
N GLY A 55 -3.26 2.15 4.16
CA GLY A 55 -3.27 1.73 2.76
C GLY A 55 -4.06 2.74 1.93
N MET A 56 -3.55 3.06 0.75
CA MET A 56 -4.15 4.02 -0.17
C MET A 56 -4.16 3.47 -1.58
N ALA A 57 -5.21 3.74 -2.33
CA ALA A 57 -5.31 3.42 -3.75
C ALA A 57 -5.97 4.56 -4.53
N ARG A 58 -5.45 4.80 -5.74
CA ARG A 58 -5.99 5.76 -6.72
C ARG A 58 -6.21 7.16 -6.14
N LEU A 59 -5.22 7.66 -5.39
CA LEU A 59 -5.25 9.00 -4.80
C LEU A 59 -5.55 10.07 -5.87
N GLY A 60 -6.51 10.95 -5.59
CA GLY A 60 -7.00 11.99 -6.50
C GLY A 60 -8.05 11.52 -7.51
N GLN A 61 -8.44 10.24 -7.52
CA GLN A 61 -9.49 9.72 -8.41
C GLN A 61 -10.85 9.62 -7.70
N LYS A 62 -11.94 9.53 -8.48
CA LYS A 62 -13.32 9.45 -7.95
C LYS A 62 -13.55 8.20 -7.11
N ASP A 63 -12.84 7.12 -7.43
CA ASP A 63 -12.90 5.84 -6.77
C ASP A 63 -11.69 5.63 -5.84
N GLN A 64 -11.04 6.71 -5.38
CA GLN A 64 -9.99 6.66 -4.35
C GLN A 64 -10.44 5.84 -3.15
N LYS A 65 -9.54 5.00 -2.61
CA LYS A 65 -9.73 4.30 -1.33
C LYS A 65 -8.58 4.62 -0.39
N ILE A 66 -8.89 4.95 0.86
CA ILE A 66 -7.94 5.13 1.96
C ILE A 66 -8.48 4.33 3.14
N ILE A 67 -7.68 3.40 3.66
CA ILE A 67 -8.07 2.52 4.77
C ILE A 67 -6.93 2.56 5.79
N ALA A 68 -7.26 2.95 7.01
CA ALA A 68 -6.36 2.90 8.16
C ALA A 68 -6.73 1.67 9.02
N GLY A 69 -5.72 0.97 9.51
CA GLY A 69 -5.90 -0.26 10.29
C GLY A 69 -4.58 -0.93 10.58
N THR A 70 -4.61 -2.05 11.30
CA THR A 70 -3.41 -2.85 11.54
C THR A 70 -2.88 -3.45 10.23
N MET A 71 -1.62 -3.90 10.22
CA MET A 71 -1.08 -4.63 9.07
C MET A 71 -1.96 -5.82 8.70
N GLU A 72 -2.45 -6.60 9.68
CA GLU A 72 -3.31 -7.76 9.40
C GLU A 72 -4.66 -7.37 8.80
N GLU A 73 -5.28 -6.28 9.27
CA GLU A 73 -6.52 -5.76 8.70
C GLU A 73 -6.31 -5.33 7.23
N LEU A 74 -5.25 -4.56 6.97
CA LEU A 74 -4.94 -4.08 5.63
C LEU A 74 -4.48 -5.19 4.68
N ARG A 75 -3.90 -6.28 5.20
CA ARG A 75 -3.50 -7.45 4.43
C ARG A 75 -4.68 -8.09 3.68
N THR A 76 -5.88 -8.01 4.24
CA THR A 76 -7.10 -8.63 3.66
C THR A 76 -8.08 -7.61 3.06
N ALA A 77 -7.80 -6.31 3.21
CA ALA A 77 -8.67 -5.25 2.71
C ALA A 77 -8.68 -5.15 1.18
N ASP A 78 -9.84 -4.81 0.61
CA ASP A 78 -10.00 -4.56 -0.83
C ASP A 78 -9.76 -3.08 -1.18
N PHE A 79 -8.62 -2.83 -1.83
CA PHE A 79 -8.24 -1.51 -2.35
C PHE A 79 -8.68 -1.26 -3.79
N GLY A 80 -9.19 -2.26 -4.52
CA GLY A 80 -9.53 -2.17 -5.93
C GLY A 80 -8.28 -2.17 -6.83
N GLY A 81 -8.34 -1.41 -7.93
CA GLY A 81 -7.26 -1.33 -8.94
C GLY A 81 -6.07 -0.45 -8.56
N PRO A 82 -4.92 -0.58 -9.25
CA PRO A 82 -3.75 0.26 -9.05
C PRO A 82 -4.03 1.76 -9.35
N LEU A 83 -3.22 2.70 -8.88
CA LEU A 83 -1.95 2.58 -8.15
C LEU A 83 -2.14 2.57 -6.63
N HIS A 84 -1.33 1.78 -5.93
CA HIS A 84 -1.39 1.59 -4.48
C HIS A 84 -0.18 2.22 -3.77
N CYS A 85 -0.40 2.67 -2.53
CA CYS A 85 0.60 3.18 -1.61
C CYS A 85 0.32 2.67 -0.19
N LEU A 86 1.36 2.51 0.62
CA LEU A 86 1.29 2.06 2.01
C LEU A 86 2.15 2.99 2.86
N ALA A 87 1.59 3.48 3.96
CA ALA A 87 2.31 4.17 5.03
C ALA A 87 2.25 3.32 6.30
N ILE A 88 3.38 3.16 6.98
CA ILE A 88 3.48 2.47 8.28
C ILE A 88 3.60 3.57 9.33
N ALA A 89 2.72 3.56 10.33
CA ALA A 89 2.74 4.56 11.38
C ALA A 89 3.83 4.25 12.40
N GLY A 90 4.60 5.28 12.79
CA GLY A 90 5.50 5.24 13.94
C GLY A 90 4.78 5.76 15.19
N GLU A 91 5.46 6.60 15.96
CA GLU A 91 4.80 7.39 17.00
C GLU A 91 3.89 8.44 16.34
N VAL A 92 2.58 8.32 16.58
CA VAL A 92 1.57 9.25 16.07
C VAL A 92 1.26 10.30 17.11
N HIS A 93 1.09 11.55 16.68
CA HIS A 93 0.67 12.61 17.60
C HIS A 93 -0.80 12.36 17.99
N PRO A 94 -1.27 12.69 19.21
CA PRO A 94 -2.66 12.46 19.63
C PRO A 94 -3.73 13.06 18.69
N LEU A 95 -3.40 14.14 17.98
CA LEU A 95 -4.26 14.73 16.96
C LEU A 95 -4.40 13.82 15.72
N GLU A 96 -3.34 13.11 15.34
CA GLU A 96 -3.36 12.14 14.25
C GLU A 96 -4.11 10.86 14.67
N GLU A 97 -4.11 10.52 15.97
CA GLU A 97 -4.93 9.44 16.54
C GLU A 97 -6.43 9.76 16.54
N GLU A 98 -6.82 11.02 16.75
CA GLU A 98 -8.21 11.48 16.66
C GLU A 98 -8.75 11.35 15.22
N VAL A 99 -7.88 11.55 14.24
CA VAL A 99 -8.19 11.24 12.84
C VAL A 99 -8.15 9.71 12.60
N GLY A 100 -7.31 8.97 13.35
CA GLY A 100 -7.15 7.52 13.39
C GLY A 100 -8.39 6.68 13.77
N PRO A 101 -8.25 5.35 13.91
CA PRO A 101 -9.15 4.28 13.38
C PRO A 101 -10.60 4.23 13.90
N LEU A 102 -11.02 5.14 14.76
CA LEU A 102 -12.38 5.22 15.31
C LEU A 102 -13.19 6.42 14.79
N GLY A 103 -12.55 7.39 14.12
CA GLY A 103 -13.21 8.54 13.53
C GLY A 103 -13.49 8.32 12.05
N SER A 104 -14.67 7.78 11.71
CA SER A 104 -15.31 7.77 10.37
C SER A 104 -14.35 7.88 9.18
N SER A 105 -14.25 6.82 8.37
CA SER A 105 -13.50 6.74 7.09
C SER A 105 -13.56 7.98 6.16
N SER A 106 -14.52 8.87 6.39
CA SER A 106 -14.67 10.23 5.85
C SER A 106 -13.55 11.22 6.22
N VAL A 107 -12.97 11.19 7.43
CA VAL A 107 -12.09 12.27 7.94
C VAL A 107 -10.71 12.23 7.30
N TRP A 108 -10.08 11.05 7.18
CA TRP A 108 -8.83 10.90 6.42
C TRP A 108 -8.99 11.20 4.93
N ALA A 109 -10.10 10.76 4.33
CA ALA A 109 -10.40 11.06 2.93
C ALA A 109 -10.49 12.57 2.70
N HIS A 110 -11.08 13.31 3.65
CA HIS A 110 -11.21 14.76 3.58
C HIS A 110 -9.89 15.49 3.89
N ALA A 111 -9.15 15.08 4.93
CA ALA A 111 -7.88 15.69 5.31
C ALA A 111 -6.79 15.53 4.22
N LEU A 112 -6.66 14.34 3.63
CA LEU A 112 -5.72 14.10 2.53
C LEU A 112 -6.17 14.75 1.22
N SER A 113 -7.48 14.85 0.96
CA SER A 113 -8.02 15.60 -0.19
C SER A 113 -7.79 17.12 -0.07
N LEU A 114 -7.82 17.68 1.14
CA LEU A 114 -7.57 19.10 1.38
C LEU A 114 -6.08 19.46 1.37
N GLY A 115 -5.20 18.51 1.72
CA GLY A 115 -3.74 18.72 1.72
C GLY A 115 -3.07 18.69 0.34
N PHE A 116 -3.66 17.99 -0.63
CA PHE A 116 -3.09 17.81 -1.98
C PHE A 116 -3.83 18.57 -3.10
N GLY A 117 -4.92 19.26 -2.79
CA GLY A 117 -5.67 20.08 -3.73
C GLY A 117 -5.36 21.58 -3.61
N ARG A 118 -4.33 22.04 -4.33
CA ARG A 118 -4.29 23.41 -4.87
C ARG A 118 -4.13 23.34 -6.37
#